data_AF-A0A0S8EZT9-F1
#
_entry.id   AF-A0A0S8EZT9-F1
#
_cell.length_a   1.000
_cell.length_b   1.000
_cell.length_c   1.000
_cell.angle_alpha   90.00
_cell.angle_beta   90.00
_cell.angle_gamma   90.00
#
_symmetry.space_group_name_H-M   'P 1'
#
loop_
_entity.id
_entity.type
_entity.pdbx_description
1 polymer ?
#
loop_
_entity_poly.entity_id
_entity_poly.type
_entity_poly.pdbx_seq_one_letter_code
_entity_poly.pdbx_strand_id
1 'polypeptide(L)'
;MRARAFLLVSLVALTGCDVAIKNGLFACGQPSDCPSGYFCWSSDNRCYDSKEPQCEAKSCEQVIAEFGALGIPIECGSLPDGCEGSIACGGCTDGEVCGANGQNFLCGCEENTCATFGSGAECGFVPTRCGGQEEAIFCGNCLNAEMACVDNECICPPGQSCDNECAGRCAGEEICVNGECCTPTYPCAQNDCSPPGGLPDGCGGVAHCPPCAGGDQCALGNGLLYECIGDCTCEAEGVECGSATVCGSPRLCGTCTDNGFSEGYRCDSGRCVCEDAFEYNDTFDEFALVCGGGAGGVNCMQDAWSVDLQASLHSDDDVDLYLLEVLDSATPILAQAYNGRSERVVYMTYLCPDGFVGMAGCSGDVQTEQGIEFCTSSDDSVGILRKCDSSASSQVGTILVGVESKEFRGDCDAYRLKITATYGQEIPSF
;
A
#
# COMPACT_ATOMS: atom_id res chain seq x y z
N MET A 1 76.24 23.53 -57.47
CA MET A 1 77.54 24.14 -57.14
C MET A 1 77.82 23.80 -55.67
N ARG A 2 78.50 22.69 -55.35
CA ARG A 2 79.97 22.56 -55.29
C ARG A 2 80.65 23.83 -54.76
N ALA A 3 80.78 23.91 -53.44
CA ALA A 3 81.86 24.64 -52.80
C ALA A 3 82.37 23.77 -51.65
N ARG A 4 83.31 22.89 -52.00
CA ARG A 4 84.17 22.19 -51.06
C ARG A 4 85.11 23.24 -50.45
N ALA A 5 84.89 23.61 -49.19
CA ALA A 5 85.90 24.33 -48.41
C ALA A 5 86.76 23.30 -47.68
N PHE A 6 87.75 22.77 -48.41
CA PHE A 6 88.93 22.14 -47.82
C PHE A 6 89.76 23.27 -47.20
N LEU A 7 89.76 23.38 -45.87
CA LEU A 7 90.82 24.10 -45.15
C LEU A 7 91.55 23.09 -44.25
N LEU A 8 92.59 22.51 -44.84
CA LEU A 8 93.72 21.92 -44.17
C LEU A 8 94.48 23.00 -43.37
N VAL A 9 95.31 22.54 -42.42
CA VAL A 9 96.33 23.26 -41.62
C VAL A 9 95.87 23.49 -40.18
N SER A 10 96.56 23.09 -39.10
CA SER A 10 97.72 22.23 -38.87
C SER A 10 97.85 22.11 -37.35
N LEU A 11 98.16 20.91 -36.86
CA LEU A 11 99.08 20.66 -35.76
C LEU A 11 98.89 21.45 -34.45
N VAL A 12 98.18 20.88 -33.48
CA VAL A 12 98.81 20.48 -32.20
C VAL A 12 98.10 19.22 -31.73
N ALA A 13 98.83 18.11 -31.62
CA ALA A 13 98.42 16.97 -30.83
C ALA A 13 98.43 17.39 -29.35
N LEU A 14 97.36 18.08 -28.93
CA LEU A 14 96.95 18.17 -27.53
C LEU A 14 95.93 17.07 -27.34
N THR A 15 96.40 15.87 -27.03
CA THR A 15 95.56 14.83 -26.42
C THR A 15 95.04 15.41 -25.11
N GLY A 16 93.89 16.09 -25.13
CA GLY A 16 93.26 16.63 -23.91
C GLY A 16 92.31 17.84 -24.02
N CYS A 17 92.05 18.45 -25.18
CA CYS A 17 91.08 19.57 -25.26
C CYS A 17 89.97 19.31 -26.30
N ASP A 18 88.74 19.09 -25.84
CA ASP A 18 87.53 19.13 -26.68
C ASP A 18 87.28 20.57 -27.17
N VAL A 19 87.08 20.74 -28.48
CA VAL A 19 86.69 22.04 -29.07
C VAL A 19 85.18 22.18 -28.95
N ALA A 20 84.72 22.97 -27.98
CA ALA A 20 83.29 23.25 -27.80
C ALA A 20 82.79 24.27 -28.84
N ILE A 21 81.82 23.87 -29.67
CA ILE A 21 81.13 24.75 -30.62
C ILE A 21 79.98 25.46 -29.89
N LYS A 22 79.81 26.78 -30.09
CA LYS A 22 78.70 27.53 -29.47
C LYS A 22 77.36 27.24 -30.15
N ASN A 23 76.33 27.11 -29.32
CA ASN A 23 74.93 27.02 -29.74
C ASN A 23 74.48 28.20 -30.61
N GLY A 24 73.56 27.93 -31.54
CA GLY A 24 72.96 28.93 -32.43
C GLY A 24 73.85 29.42 -33.58
N LEU A 25 75.10 28.93 -33.67
CA LEU A 25 76.08 29.40 -34.66
C LEU A 25 75.72 28.97 -36.09
N PHE A 26 75.15 27.78 -36.26
CA PHE A 26 74.72 27.25 -37.56
C PHE A 26 73.20 27.38 -37.69
N ALA A 27 72.74 27.87 -38.84
CA ALA A 27 71.31 27.80 -39.20
C ALA A 27 70.99 26.42 -39.78
N CYS A 28 69.75 25.99 -39.63
CA CYS A 28 69.26 24.70 -40.13
C CYS A 28 67.81 24.83 -40.56
N GLY A 29 67.42 24.08 -41.59
CA GLY A 29 66.00 23.88 -41.94
C GLY A 29 65.53 22.48 -41.59
N GLN A 30 66.45 21.56 -41.34
CA GLN A 30 66.16 20.17 -40.97
C GLN A 30 67.30 19.59 -40.11
N PRO A 31 67.08 18.49 -39.37
CA PRO A 31 68.03 17.98 -38.38
C PRO A 31 69.42 17.62 -38.93
N SER A 32 69.51 17.18 -40.20
CA SER A 32 70.79 16.78 -40.82
C SER A 32 71.70 17.95 -41.16
N ASP A 33 71.22 19.19 -41.10
CA ASP A 33 72.03 20.39 -41.37
C ASP A 33 72.97 20.70 -40.20
N CYS A 34 72.72 20.13 -39.02
CA CYS A 34 73.50 20.39 -37.81
C CYS A 34 74.72 19.47 -37.69
N PRO A 35 75.85 19.97 -37.14
CA PRO A 35 76.99 19.12 -36.81
C PRO A 35 76.59 17.95 -35.89
N SER A 36 77.33 16.84 -35.97
CA SER A 36 77.03 15.64 -35.18
C SER A 36 76.99 15.97 -33.68
N GLY A 37 75.87 15.66 -33.02
CA GLY A 37 75.61 15.99 -31.61
C GLY A 37 74.71 17.23 -31.39
N TYR A 38 74.34 17.96 -32.44
CA TYR A 38 73.45 19.13 -32.39
C TYR A 38 72.08 18.83 -33.02
N PHE A 39 71.05 19.55 -32.59
CA PHE A 39 69.66 19.47 -33.01
C PHE A 39 69.18 20.80 -33.59
N CYS A 40 68.35 20.73 -34.62
CA CYS A 40 67.73 21.92 -35.19
C CYS A 40 66.49 22.32 -34.39
N TRP A 41 66.46 23.53 -33.83
CA TRP A 41 65.29 24.08 -33.14
C TRP A 41 64.38 24.78 -34.16
N SER A 42 63.10 24.46 -34.11
CA SER A 42 62.05 24.97 -35.00
C SER A 42 61.57 26.38 -34.65
N SER A 43 61.71 26.83 -33.40
CA SER A 43 61.38 28.21 -32.97
C SER A 43 62.21 29.28 -33.67
N ASP A 44 63.48 29.00 -34.00
CA ASP A 44 64.39 29.97 -34.60
C ASP A 44 65.21 29.45 -35.80
N ASN A 45 65.05 28.17 -36.15
CA ASN A 45 65.75 27.48 -37.25
C ASN A 45 67.28 27.49 -37.09
N ARG A 46 67.79 27.24 -35.88
CA ARG A 46 69.23 27.14 -35.58
C ARG A 46 69.63 25.86 -34.84
N CYS A 47 70.91 25.51 -34.93
CA CYS A 47 71.47 24.31 -34.33
C CYS A 47 71.94 24.52 -32.89
N TYR A 48 71.50 23.64 -31.99
CA TYR A 48 71.84 23.65 -30.56
C TYR A 48 72.32 22.26 -30.12
N ASP A 49 73.24 22.19 -29.17
CA ASP A 49 73.78 20.94 -28.61
C ASP A 49 72.76 20.13 -27.78
N SER A 50 71.54 20.66 -27.64
CA SER A 50 70.42 20.09 -26.91
C SER A 50 69.16 20.13 -27.75
N LYS A 51 68.20 19.26 -27.44
CA LYS A 51 66.89 19.25 -28.13
C LYS A 51 66.06 20.47 -27.72
N GLU A 52 65.22 20.91 -28.65
CA GLU A 52 64.31 22.02 -28.38
C GLU A 52 63.34 21.64 -27.27
N PRO A 53 63.22 22.44 -26.20
CA PRO A 53 62.19 22.22 -25.21
C PRO A 53 60.81 22.38 -25.86
N GLN A 54 59.85 21.54 -25.48
CA GLN A 54 58.49 21.61 -26.01
C GLN A 54 57.84 22.95 -25.59
N CYS A 55 57.04 23.56 -26.48
CA CYS A 55 56.23 24.74 -26.14
C CYS A 55 55.21 24.32 -25.09
N GLU A 56 55.30 24.91 -23.90
CA GLU A 56 54.31 24.71 -22.85
C GLU A 56 53.26 25.82 -22.95
N ALA A 57 52.02 25.44 -23.25
CA ALA A 57 50.89 26.35 -23.33
C ALA A 57 50.71 27.09 -22.00
N LYS A 58 50.45 28.39 -22.06
CA LYS A 58 50.27 29.20 -20.87
C LYS A 58 48.99 28.81 -20.14
N SER A 59 49.05 28.83 -18.82
CA SER A 59 47.86 28.66 -17.99
C SER A 59 46.99 29.92 -18.02
N CYS A 60 45.72 29.80 -17.61
CA CYS A 60 44.82 30.95 -17.53
C CYS A 60 45.37 32.05 -16.64
N GLU A 61 46.03 31.72 -15.53
CA GLU A 61 46.63 32.69 -14.62
C GLU A 61 47.72 33.52 -15.31
N GLN A 62 48.52 32.88 -16.17
CA GLN A 62 49.57 33.54 -16.92
C GLN A 62 48.99 34.47 -17.98
N VAL A 63 47.98 34.01 -18.72
CA VAL A 63 47.32 34.83 -19.76
C VAL A 63 46.56 36.01 -19.13
N ILE A 64 45.80 35.78 -18.05
CA ILE A 64 45.08 36.82 -17.31
C ILE A 64 46.05 37.87 -16.75
N ALA A 65 47.19 37.44 -16.18
CA ALA A 65 48.20 38.36 -15.67
C ALA A 65 48.80 39.25 -16.78
N GLU A 66 48.97 38.73 -17.99
CA GLU A 66 49.46 39.50 -19.14
C GLU A 66 48.46 40.55 -19.62
N PHE A 67 47.18 40.20 -19.76
CA PHE A 67 46.13 41.18 -20.07
C PHE A 67 45.94 42.21 -18.94
N GLY A 68 46.05 41.77 -17.69
CA GLY A 68 46.01 42.64 -16.52
C GLY A 68 47.16 43.66 -16.51
N ALA A 69 48.36 43.27 -16.94
CA ALA A 69 49.49 44.19 -17.08
C ALA A 69 49.26 45.27 -18.16
N LEU A 70 48.36 45.01 -19.12
CA LEU A 70 47.92 45.97 -20.14
C LEU A 70 46.70 46.80 -19.70
N GLY A 71 46.18 46.57 -18.49
CA GLY A 71 44.99 47.25 -17.96
C GLY A 71 43.67 46.72 -18.54
N ILE A 72 43.66 45.53 -19.12
CA ILE A 72 42.46 44.88 -19.64
C ILE A 72 41.99 43.84 -18.62
N PRO A 73 40.87 44.07 -17.92
CA PRO A 73 40.31 43.09 -17.00
C PRO A 73 39.68 41.93 -17.78
N ILE A 74 39.94 40.71 -17.32
CA ILE A 74 39.38 39.46 -17.85
C ILE A 74 38.78 38.70 -16.68
N GLU A 75 37.49 38.41 -16.77
CA GLU A 75 36.75 37.60 -15.79
C GLU A 75 36.26 36.27 -16.39
N CYS A 76 36.01 36.26 -17.70
CA CYS A 76 35.44 35.11 -18.40
C CYS A 76 35.78 35.11 -19.90
N GLY A 77 35.72 33.94 -20.53
CA GLY A 77 35.76 33.79 -22.00
C GLY A 77 36.96 32.98 -22.52
N SER A 78 37.07 32.88 -23.85
CA SER A 78 38.16 32.14 -24.52
C SER A 78 39.29 33.07 -24.96
N LEU A 79 40.53 32.74 -24.57
CA LEU A 79 41.75 33.53 -24.79
C LEU A 79 42.86 32.72 -25.49
N PRO A 80 43.87 33.36 -26.13
CA PRO A 80 45.01 32.65 -26.73
C PRO A 80 46.00 32.08 -25.70
N ASP A 81 46.54 30.87 -25.91
CA ASP A 81 47.42 30.18 -24.95
C ASP A 81 48.94 30.41 -25.16
N GLY A 82 49.32 31.16 -26.19
CA GLY A 82 50.72 31.45 -26.52
C GLY A 82 51.47 30.35 -27.30
N CYS A 83 50.84 29.21 -27.58
CA CYS A 83 51.35 28.14 -28.44
C CYS A 83 50.37 27.85 -29.61
N GLU A 84 49.79 28.91 -30.19
CA GLU A 84 48.80 28.87 -31.31
C GLU A 84 47.42 28.25 -30.97
N GLY A 85 47.16 27.89 -29.72
CA GLY A 85 45.87 27.39 -29.23
C GLY A 85 45.03 28.45 -28.50
N SER A 86 43.86 28.04 -28.02
CA SER A 86 42.99 28.84 -27.15
C SER A 86 42.65 28.11 -25.87
N ILE A 87 42.56 28.85 -24.77
CA ILE A 87 42.23 28.39 -23.44
C ILE A 87 40.98 29.13 -22.93
N ALA A 88 40.02 28.40 -22.34
CA ALA A 88 38.84 28.99 -21.72
C ALA A 88 39.18 29.39 -20.28
N CYS A 89 39.09 30.67 -19.98
CA CYS A 89 39.51 31.23 -18.72
C CYS A 89 38.36 31.91 -18.00
N GLY A 90 38.28 31.63 -16.70
CA GLY A 90 37.24 32.16 -15.83
C GLY A 90 35.85 31.63 -16.15
N GLY A 91 34.85 32.28 -15.58
CA GLY A 91 33.45 31.90 -15.64
C GLY A 91 32.64 32.85 -14.77
N CYS A 92 31.46 33.22 -15.24
CA CYS A 92 30.59 34.11 -14.48
C CYS A 92 29.88 33.34 -13.37
N THR A 93 29.57 34.04 -12.29
CA THR A 93 28.74 33.48 -11.22
C THR A 93 27.31 33.30 -11.70
N ASP A 94 26.51 32.51 -10.97
CA ASP A 94 25.12 32.25 -11.34
C ASP A 94 24.32 33.54 -11.51
N GLY A 95 23.61 33.66 -12.63
CA GLY A 95 22.82 34.84 -12.99
C GLY A 95 23.57 35.89 -13.83
N GLU A 96 24.87 35.70 -14.06
CA GLU A 96 25.67 36.55 -14.93
C GLU A 96 26.03 35.83 -16.24
N VAL A 97 26.13 36.60 -17.30
CA VAL A 97 26.48 36.13 -18.64
C VAL A 97 27.75 36.85 -19.10
N CYS A 98 28.69 36.07 -19.65
CA CYS A 98 29.95 36.62 -20.15
C CYS A 98 29.69 37.49 -21.39
N GLY A 99 30.16 38.73 -21.38
CA GLY A 99 29.88 39.69 -22.45
C GLY A 99 28.61 40.52 -22.26
N ALA A 100 27.94 40.41 -21.10
CA ALA A 100 26.75 41.20 -20.80
C ALA A 100 27.03 42.70 -20.81
N ASN A 101 25.97 43.51 -20.98
CA ASN A 101 26.04 44.98 -21.07
C ASN A 101 27.00 45.51 -22.17
N GLY A 102 27.30 44.70 -23.19
CA GLY A 102 28.16 45.07 -24.31
C GLY A 102 29.65 45.13 -23.99
N GLN A 103 30.10 44.56 -22.85
CA GLN A 103 31.50 44.53 -22.43
C GLN A 103 32.09 43.13 -22.57
N ASN A 104 32.92 42.92 -23.60
CA ASN A 104 33.57 41.64 -23.84
C ASN A 104 34.47 41.22 -22.67
N PHE A 105 34.47 39.92 -22.35
CA PHE A 105 35.31 39.26 -21.34
C PHE A 105 35.01 39.64 -19.87
N LEU A 106 33.91 40.37 -19.64
CA LEU A 106 33.41 40.72 -18.31
C LEU A 106 32.04 40.09 -18.07
N CYS A 107 31.77 39.77 -16.82
CA CYS A 107 30.50 39.23 -16.39
C CYS A 107 29.48 40.36 -16.12
N GLY A 108 28.20 40.09 -16.38
CA GLY A 108 27.10 41.01 -16.04
C GLY A 108 25.73 40.37 -16.21
N CYS A 109 24.67 41.04 -15.75
CA CYS A 109 23.32 40.45 -15.70
C CYS A 109 22.49 40.59 -17.00
N GLU A 110 21.40 39.84 -17.07
CA GLU A 110 20.35 39.93 -18.11
C GLU A 110 19.41 41.15 -17.91
N GLU A 111 18.72 41.62 -18.96
CA GLU A 111 17.79 42.76 -18.88
C GLU A 111 16.51 42.43 -18.07
N ASN A 112 15.99 43.40 -17.33
CA ASN A 112 14.81 43.23 -16.48
C ASN A 112 13.49 43.56 -17.22
N THR A 113 12.44 42.81 -16.92
CA THR A 113 11.04 43.13 -17.25
C THR A 113 10.21 43.19 -15.96
N CYS A 114 8.98 43.72 -15.99
CA CYS A 114 8.12 43.66 -14.80
C CYS A 114 7.89 42.21 -14.33
N ALA A 115 7.81 41.23 -15.23
CA ALA A 115 7.63 39.83 -14.86
C ALA A 115 8.91 39.15 -14.36
N THR A 116 10.09 39.64 -14.76
CA THR A 116 11.38 39.01 -14.45
C THR A 116 12.19 39.75 -13.37
N PHE A 117 11.80 40.98 -13.00
CA PHE A 117 12.45 41.71 -11.92
C PHE A 117 12.06 41.14 -10.56
N GLY A 118 13.04 40.63 -9.80
CA GLY A 118 12.80 39.91 -8.56
C GLY A 118 12.02 38.62 -8.81
N SER A 119 10.74 38.59 -8.41
CA SER A 119 9.79 37.50 -8.61
C SER A 119 8.54 37.91 -9.42
N GLY A 120 8.56 39.11 -10.02
CA GLY A 120 7.40 39.73 -10.67
C GLY A 120 6.96 40.98 -9.92
N ALA A 121 7.38 42.14 -10.41
CA ALA A 121 6.96 43.44 -9.88
C ALA A 121 5.47 43.71 -10.18
N GLU A 122 4.69 43.90 -9.13
CA GLU A 122 3.25 44.20 -9.20
C GLU A 122 2.98 45.70 -9.30
N CYS A 123 3.90 46.53 -8.81
CA CYS A 123 3.74 47.97 -8.71
C CYS A 123 5.06 48.73 -8.82
N GLY A 124 4.96 50.05 -9.01
CA GLY A 124 6.11 50.95 -8.96
C GLY A 124 7.00 50.88 -10.22
N PHE A 125 8.23 51.37 -10.09
CA PHE A 125 9.21 51.42 -11.19
C PHE A 125 10.34 50.44 -10.94
N VAL A 126 10.80 49.75 -11.98
CA VAL A 126 11.95 48.83 -11.94
C VAL A 126 13.00 49.25 -12.97
N PRO A 127 14.31 49.13 -12.68
CA PRO A 127 15.36 49.48 -13.63
C PRO A 127 15.41 48.47 -14.78
N THR A 128 15.62 48.94 -16.01
CA THR A 128 15.75 48.06 -17.20
C THR A 128 16.99 47.17 -17.18
N ARG A 129 18.02 47.53 -16.39
CA ARG A 129 19.34 46.87 -16.33
C ARG A 129 19.92 46.92 -14.90
N CYS A 130 20.79 45.97 -14.53
CA CYS A 130 21.40 45.99 -13.19
C CYS A 130 22.38 47.17 -13.05
N GLY A 131 22.22 47.95 -11.97
CA GLY A 131 23.17 48.99 -11.57
C GLY A 131 23.00 50.37 -12.22
N GLY A 132 21.99 50.60 -13.07
CA GLY A 132 21.77 51.90 -13.73
C GLY A 132 20.47 52.60 -13.33
N GLN A 133 20.53 53.92 -13.07
CA GLN A 133 19.36 54.76 -12.72
C GLN A 133 18.66 55.44 -13.91
N GLU A 134 19.10 55.18 -15.14
CA GLU A 134 18.76 56.07 -16.27
C GLU A 134 17.54 55.61 -17.08
N GLU A 135 17.06 54.39 -16.91
CA GLU A 135 15.87 53.88 -17.60
C GLU A 135 15.06 52.94 -16.69
N ALA A 136 13.77 53.25 -16.51
CA ALA A 136 12.89 52.51 -15.62
C ALA A 136 11.57 52.13 -16.31
N ILE A 137 11.09 50.92 -16.02
CA ILE A 137 9.80 50.37 -16.48
C ILE A 137 8.78 50.58 -15.37
N PHE A 138 7.59 51.10 -15.71
CA PHE A 138 6.48 51.23 -14.75
C PHE A 138 5.60 49.97 -14.77
N CYS A 139 5.48 49.29 -13.63
CA CYS A 139 4.78 48.01 -13.49
C CYS A 139 3.35 48.11 -12.95
N GLY A 140 2.89 49.30 -12.55
CA GLY A 140 1.50 49.55 -12.14
C GLY A 140 1.35 50.18 -10.75
N ASN A 141 0.11 50.28 -10.29
CA ASN A 141 -0.27 50.71 -8.94
C ASN A 141 -1.02 49.58 -8.23
N CYS A 142 -0.95 49.55 -6.89
CA CYS A 142 -1.74 48.62 -6.09
C CYS A 142 -3.25 48.87 -6.23
N LEU A 143 -4.03 47.79 -6.23
CA LEU A 143 -5.47 47.81 -6.49
C LEU A 143 -6.27 48.60 -5.44
N ASN A 144 -5.79 48.65 -4.20
CA ASN A 144 -6.39 49.40 -3.09
C ASN A 144 -5.48 50.56 -2.67
N ALA A 145 -6.07 51.72 -2.40
CA ALA A 145 -5.35 52.95 -2.06
C ALA A 145 -4.60 52.89 -0.71
N GLU A 146 -4.90 51.88 0.12
CA GLU A 146 -4.32 51.67 1.46
C GLU A 146 -3.11 50.71 1.43
N MET A 147 -2.86 50.03 0.32
CA MET A 147 -1.67 49.19 0.13
C MET A 147 -0.47 50.05 -0.24
N ALA A 148 0.67 49.77 0.38
CA ALA A 148 1.92 50.44 0.07
C ALA A 148 2.68 49.61 -0.97
N CYS A 149 3.07 50.26 -2.07
CA CYS A 149 4.06 49.68 -2.98
C CYS A 149 5.43 49.77 -2.30
N VAL A 150 5.91 48.66 -1.75
CA VAL A 150 7.22 48.57 -1.12
C VAL A 150 7.99 47.50 -1.87
N ASP A 151 9.18 47.86 -2.33
CA ASP A 151 10.05 46.97 -3.12
C ASP A 151 9.34 46.31 -4.32
N ASN A 152 8.47 47.08 -4.98
CA ASN A 152 7.71 46.69 -6.16
C ASN A 152 6.64 45.59 -5.92
N GLU A 153 6.32 45.29 -4.66
CA GLU A 153 5.23 44.41 -4.25
C GLU A 153 4.18 45.20 -3.46
N CYS A 154 2.90 44.82 -3.61
CA CYS A 154 1.82 45.45 -2.87
C CYS A 154 1.69 44.83 -1.49
N ILE A 155 2.32 45.47 -0.49
CA ILE A 155 2.31 44.97 0.89
C ILE A 155 1.38 45.76 1.80
N CYS A 156 0.91 45.06 2.82
CA CYS A 156 0.27 45.69 3.96
C CYS A 156 1.30 46.26 4.94
N PRO A 157 1.13 47.52 5.42
CA PRO A 157 2.09 48.15 6.33
C PRO A 157 2.25 47.39 7.67
N PRO A 158 3.44 47.40 8.29
CA PRO A 158 3.68 46.74 9.58
C PRO A 158 2.81 47.31 10.70
N GLY A 159 2.25 46.43 11.53
CA GLY A 159 1.38 46.79 12.66
C GLY A 159 -0.12 46.78 12.34
N GLN A 160 -0.49 46.37 11.12
CA GLN A 160 -1.86 46.08 10.74
C GLN A 160 -2.11 44.58 10.89
N SER A 161 -3.19 44.21 11.58
CA SER A 161 -3.73 42.84 11.61
C SER A 161 -4.26 42.46 10.22
N CYS A 162 -4.41 41.15 9.96
CA CYS A 162 -5.09 40.60 8.78
C CYS A 162 -6.60 40.96 8.72
N ASP A 163 -7.01 42.13 9.23
CA ASP A 163 -8.37 42.60 9.31
C ASP A 163 -8.83 43.18 7.95
N ASN A 164 -10.08 43.66 7.89
CA ASN A 164 -10.77 44.09 6.66
C ASN A 164 -10.02 45.13 5.80
N GLU A 165 -9.03 45.83 6.34
CA GLU A 165 -8.21 46.83 5.64
C GLU A 165 -7.10 46.19 4.77
N CYS A 166 -6.70 44.95 5.07
CA CYS A 166 -5.70 44.17 4.32
C CYS A 166 -6.31 43.03 3.50
N ALA A 167 -7.62 43.08 3.25
CA ALA A 167 -8.38 42.06 2.54
C ALA A 167 -8.19 40.62 3.09
N GLY A 168 -7.76 40.45 4.35
CA GLY A 168 -7.65 39.15 5.02
C GLY A 168 -6.60 38.19 4.49
N ARG A 169 -5.53 38.66 3.83
CA ARG A 169 -4.59 37.77 3.12
C ARG A 169 -3.29 37.48 3.90
N CYS A 170 -3.09 36.20 4.17
CA CYS A 170 -1.78 35.58 4.43
C CYS A 170 -1.16 35.09 3.10
N ALA A 171 0.12 34.72 3.08
CA ALA A 171 0.78 34.28 1.85
C ALA A 171 0.32 32.85 1.47
N GLY A 172 0.02 32.61 0.18
CA GLY A 172 -0.30 31.27 -0.32
C GLY A 172 -1.57 30.65 0.26
N GLU A 173 -1.48 29.42 0.80
CA GLU A 173 -2.58 28.65 1.41
C GLU A 173 -2.71 28.83 2.93
N GLU A 174 -1.98 29.78 3.51
CA GLU A 174 -1.98 30.05 4.94
C GLU A 174 -3.29 30.72 5.40
N ILE A 175 -3.72 30.37 6.62
CA ILE A 175 -4.88 31.00 7.27
C ILE A 175 -4.43 31.86 8.46
N CYS A 176 -5.12 32.98 8.68
CA CYS A 176 -4.82 33.87 9.80
C CYS A 176 -5.47 33.34 11.10
N VAL A 177 -4.65 32.97 12.08
CA VAL A 177 -5.08 32.49 13.40
C VAL A 177 -4.48 33.41 14.45
N ASN A 178 -5.33 34.12 15.21
CA ASN A 178 -4.91 35.07 16.25
C ASN A 178 -3.93 36.17 15.77
N GLY A 179 -4.01 36.57 14.50
CA GLY A 179 -3.14 37.60 13.91
C GLY A 179 -1.81 37.06 13.35
N GLU A 180 -1.62 35.74 13.30
CA GLU A 180 -0.46 35.07 12.72
C GLU A 180 -0.88 34.11 11.60
N CYS A 181 -0.05 33.93 10.58
CA CYS A 181 -0.34 33.03 9.45
C CYS A 181 0.12 31.59 9.76
N CYS A 182 -0.70 30.59 9.42
CA CYS A 182 -0.43 29.17 9.69
C CYS A 182 -0.78 28.28 8.48
N THR A 183 0.05 27.25 8.21
CA THR A 183 -0.18 26.24 7.15
C THR A 183 -0.90 25.00 7.71
N PRO A 184 -2.11 24.66 7.24
CA PRO A 184 -2.83 23.47 7.72
C PRO A 184 -2.12 22.14 7.33
N THR A 185 -2.09 21.18 8.25
CA THR A 185 -1.48 19.85 8.04
C THR A 185 -2.38 18.90 7.23
N TYR A 186 -3.70 19.14 7.22
CA TYR A 186 -4.71 18.33 6.53
C TYR A 186 -5.46 19.15 5.46
N PRO A 187 -4.83 19.49 4.32
CA PRO A 187 -5.59 19.99 3.18
C PRO A 187 -6.35 18.81 2.56
N CYS A 188 -7.68 18.85 2.61
CA CYS A 188 -8.53 17.79 2.06
C CYS A 188 -8.22 17.59 0.58
N ALA A 189 -7.75 16.39 0.21
CA ALA A 189 -7.56 16.00 -1.18
C ALA A 189 -8.91 15.58 -1.81
N GLN A 190 -8.88 15.32 -3.11
CA GLN A 190 -10.04 14.79 -3.82
C GLN A 190 -10.35 13.37 -3.31
N ASN A 191 -11.56 13.17 -2.77
CA ASN A 191 -12.08 11.97 -2.07
C ASN A 191 -11.82 11.86 -0.56
N ASP A 192 -11.22 12.87 0.07
CA ASP A 192 -11.08 12.89 1.52
C ASP A 192 -12.37 13.33 2.21
N CYS A 193 -12.61 12.78 3.39
CA CYS A 193 -13.73 13.13 4.25
C CYS A 193 -13.27 13.30 5.71
N SER A 194 -14.15 13.77 6.58
CA SER A 194 -13.82 13.93 8.01
C SER A 194 -14.94 13.40 8.90
N PRO A 195 -14.62 12.83 10.09
CA PRO A 195 -15.63 12.38 11.04
C PRO A 195 -16.43 13.58 11.62
N PRO A 196 -17.59 13.32 12.27
CA PRO A 196 -18.32 14.36 12.99
C PRO A 196 -17.44 15.04 14.03
N GLY A 197 -17.29 16.36 13.94
CA GLY A 197 -16.36 17.13 14.78
C GLY A 197 -15.00 17.42 14.13
N GLY A 198 -14.77 16.92 12.90
CA GLY A 198 -13.62 17.22 12.05
C GLY A 198 -12.29 16.68 12.58
N LEU A 199 -11.20 17.01 11.88
CA LEU A 199 -9.84 16.61 12.25
C LEU A 199 -9.03 17.84 12.69
N PRO A 200 -8.15 17.72 13.70
CA PRO A 200 -7.25 18.81 14.05
C PRO A 200 -6.41 19.21 12.82
N ASP A 201 -6.47 20.48 12.43
CA ASP A 201 -5.75 20.97 11.24
C ASP A 201 -4.28 21.29 11.51
N GLY A 202 -3.84 21.18 12.77
CA GLY A 202 -2.49 21.53 13.21
C GLY A 202 -2.27 23.03 13.45
N CYS A 203 -3.25 23.88 13.14
CA CYS A 203 -3.26 25.33 13.33
C CYS A 203 -4.17 25.79 14.47
N GLY A 204 -4.54 24.86 15.37
CA GLY A 204 -5.48 25.13 16.47
C GLY A 204 -6.95 25.19 16.03
N GLY A 205 -7.22 24.91 14.76
CA GLY A 205 -8.55 24.77 14.19
C GLY A 205 -8.90 23.30 13.94
N VAL A 206 -10.02 23.13 13.25
CA VAL A 206 -10.55 21.83 12.86
C VAL A 206 -10.81 21.88 11.36
N ALA A 207 -10.15 20.99 10.62
CA ALA A 207 -10.43 20.75 9.22
C ALA A 207 -11.72 19.92 9.09
N HIS A 208 -12.66 20.46 8.31
CA HIS A 208 -13.88 19.76 7.92
C HIS A 208 -13.82 19.49 6.42
N CYS A 209 -13.48 18.26 6.05
CA CYS A 209 -13.56 17.83 4.66
C CYS A 209 -15.03 17.64 4.26
N PRO A 210 -15.38 17.87 2.98
CA PRO A 210 -16.74 17.72 2.49
C PRO A 210 -17.35 16.36 2.85
N PRO A 211 -18.67 16.29 3.09
CA PRO A 211 -19.33 15.01 3.23
C PRO A 211 -19.25 14.23 1.92
N CYS A 212 -19.21 12.90 2.03
CA CYS A 212 -19.16 12.03 0.88
C CYS A 212 -20.42 12.16 0.01
N ALA A 213 -20.24 12.12 -1.30
CA ALA A 213 -21.33 12.19 -2.27
C ALA A 213 -21.92 10.80 -2.52
N GLY A 214 -23.11 10.71 -3.12
CA GLY A 214 -23.63 9.44 -3.66
C GLY A 214 -24.13 8.39 -2.66
N GLY A 215 -24.12 8.67 -1.35
CA GLY A 215 -24.48 7.69 -0.31
C GLY A 215 -23.27 7.00 0.33
N ASP A 216 -22.07 7.29 -0.18
CA ASP A 216 -20.79 6.86 0.35
C ASP A 216 -20.63 7.27 1.82
N GLN A 217 -19.93 6.44 2.60
CA GLN A 217 -19.64 6.73 4.00
C GLN A 217 -18.19 7.15 4.18
N CYS A 218 -18.01 8.09 5.11
CA CYS A 218 -16.69 8.50 5.53
C CYS A 218 -16.11 7.50 6.53
N ALA A 219 -15.08 6.77 6.13
CA ALA A 219 -14.49 5.71 6.94
C ALA A 219 -12.95 5.75 6.90
N LEU A 220 -12.32 5.18 7.93
CA LEU A 220 -10.87 5.08 8.00
C LEU A 220 -10.38 3.97 7.08
N GLY A 221 -9.70 4.35 6.00
CA GLY A 221 -9.09 3.45 5.04
C GLY A 221 -7.78 2.81 5.53
N ASN A 222 -7.23 1.92 4.71
CA ASN A 222 -5.99 1.19 5.00
C ASN A 222 -4.75 2.10 5.10
N GLY A 223 -4.82 3.30 4.52
CA GLY A 223 -3.79 4.34 4.63
C GLY A 223 -3.82 5.13 5.94
N LEU A 224 -4.70 4.78 6.89
CA LEU A 224 -5.01 5.57 8.09
C LEU A 224 -5.53 6.99 7.76
N LEU A 225 -6.19 7.12 6.62
CA LEU A 225 -6.84 8.34 6.14
C LEU A 225 -8.35 8.13 6.09
N TYR A 226 -9.13 9.16 6.37
CA TYR A 226 -10.58 9.13 6.20
C TYR A 226 -10.94 9.38 4.73
N GLU A 227 -11.55 8.40 4.08
CA GLU A 227 -11.92 8.43 2.67
C GLU A 227 -13.39 8.06 2.45
N CYS A 228 -13.96 8.51 1.32
CA CYS A 228 -15.32 8.18 0.94
C CYS A 228 -15.41 6.79 0.31
N ILE A 229 -16.13 5.87 0.96
CA ILE A 229 -16.31 4.48 0.52
C ILE A 229 -17.79 4.24 0.19
N GLY A 230 -18.07 3.84 -1.06
CA GLY A 230 -19.44 3.75 -1.59
C GLY A 230 -20.32 2.62 -1.08
N ASP A 231 -19.71 1.54 -0.58
CA ASP A 231 -20.40 0.26 -0.37
C ASP A 231 -20.34 -0.21 1.08
N CYS A 232 -20.50 0.70 2.04
CA CYS A 232 -20.49 0.39 3.48
C CYS A 232 -21.81 -0.19 4.00
N THR A 233 -22.35 -1.18 3.29
CA THR A 233 -23.54 -1.96 3.67
C THR A 233 -23.14 -3.41 3.88
N CYS A 234 -23.91 -4.13 4.71
CA CYS A 234 -23.68 -5.56 4.92
C CYS A 234 -23.80 -6.32 3.59
N GLU A 235 -24.80 -6.00 2.77
CA GLU A 235 -25.06 -6.62 1.48
C GLU A 235 -23.89 -6.44 0.49
N ALA A 236 -23.30 -5.25 0.43
CA ALA A 236 -22.19 -4.99 -0.48
C ALA A 236 -20.87 -5.66 -0.05
N GLU A 237 -20.68 -5.90 1.26
CA GLU A 237 -19.60 -6.73 1.80
C GLU A 237 -19.90 -8.24 1.75
N GLY A 238 -21.05 -8.63 1.18
CA GLY A 238 -21.47 -10.04 1.12
C GLY A 238 -21.83 -10.64 2.48
N VAL A 239 -22.15 -9.81 3.46
CA VAL A 239 -22.61 -10.20 4.80
C VAL A 239 -24.13 -10.15 4.86
N GLU A 240 -24.75 -11.30 5.10
CA GLU A 240 -26.20 -11.51 5.10
C GLU A 240 -26.80 -11.47 6.51
N CYS A 241 -26.00 -11.56 7.58
CA CYS A 241 -26.50 -11.62 8.96
C CYS A 241 -25.41 -11.37 10.02
N GLY A 242 -25.83 -11.25 11.28
CA GLY A 242 -24.93 -11.19 12.42
C GLY A 242 -24.31 -9.81 12.62
N SER A 243 -23.11 -9.77 13.21
CA SER A 243 -22.34 -8.54 13.37
C SER A 243 -21.03 -8.63 12.60
N ALA A 244 -20.78 -7.64 11.75
CA ALA A 244 -19.55 -7.57 10.96
C ALA A 244 -18.91 -6.18 11.07
N THR A 245 -17.60 -6.11 10.90
CA THR A 245 -16.89 -4.84 10.77
C THR A 245 -16.99 -4.40 9.32
N VAL A 246 -17.88 -3.45 9.04
CA VAL A 246 -18.10 -2.87 7.71
C VAL A 246 -17.49 -1.49 7.69
N CYS A 247 -16.55 -1.24 6.76
CA CYS A 247 -15.82 0.01 6.67
C CYS A 247 -15.20 0.45 8.01
N GLY A 248 -14.54 -0.49 8.71
CA GLY A 248 -13.87 -0.22 9.98
C GLY A 248 -14.80 0.04 11.18
N SER A 249 -16.12 -0.09 11.01
CA SER A 249 -17.10 0.11 12.07
C SER A 249 -17.92 -1.15 12.33
N PRO A 250 -18.16 -1.55 13.60
CA PRO A 250 -19.08 -2.63 13.92
C PRO A 250 -20.49 -2.29 13.44
N ARG A 251 -21.06 -3.14 12.59
CA ARG A 251 -22.44 -3.03 12.10
C ARG A 251 -23.20 -4.31 12.43
N LEU A 252 -24.44 -4.12 12.86
CA LEU A 252 -25.41 -5.21 12.98
C LEU A 252 -26.09 -5.38 11.62
N CYS A 253 -25.96 -6.54 11.03
CA CYS A 253 -26.50 -6.92 9.73
C CYS A 253 -27.85 -7.66 9.85
N GLY A 254 -28.44 -7.72 11.06
CA GLY A 254 -29.72 -8.37 11.31
C GLY A 254 -29.61 -9.90 11.44
N THR A 255 -30.76 -10.55 11.50
CA THR A 255 -30.89 -12.02 11.44
C THR A 255 -31.20 -12.47 10.01
N CYS A 256 -31.06 -13.76 9.71
CA CYS A 256 -31.45 -14.30 8.42
C CYS A 256 -32.92 -14.04 8.08
N THR A 257 -33.80 -14.15 9.07
CA THR A 257 -35.22 -13.81 8.91
C THR A 257 -35.42 -12.33 8.58
N ASP A 258 -34.66 -11.41 9.20
CA ASP A 258 -34.75 -9.97 8.89
C ASP A 258 -34.38 -9.67 7.43
N ASN A 259 -33.49 -10.47 6.85
CA ASN A 259 -32.99 -10.32 5.47
C ASN A 259 -33.72 -11.22 4.45
N GLY A 260 -34.90 -11.71 4.80
CA GLY A 260 -35.81 -12.37 3.85
C GLY A 260 -35.61 -13.87 3.66
N PHE A 261 -34.74 -14.51 4.46
CA PHE A 261 -34.63 -15.97 4.47
C PHE A 261 -35.79 -16.59 5.25
N SER A 262 -36.21 -17.79 4.85
CA SER A 262 -37.25 -18.54 5.58
C SER A 262 -36.75 -18.95 6.98
N GLU A 263 -37.69 -19.29 7.87
CA GLU A 263 -37.32 -19.95 9.13
C GLU A 263 -36.48 -21.21 8.83
N GLY A 264 -35.45 -21.44 9.63
CA GLY A 264 -34.50 -22.55 9.48
C GLY A 264 -33.08 -22.09 9.20
N TYR A 265 -32.90 -21.02 8.41
CA TYR A 265 -31.58 -20.45 8.17
C TYR A 265 -30.98 -19.86 9.45
N ARG A 266 -29.73 -20.22 9.73
CA ARG A 266 -28.93 -19.66 10.82
C ARG A 266 -27.78 -18.83 10.28
N CYS A 267 -27.31 -17.91 11.11
CA CYS A 267 -26.16 -17.11 10.76
C CYS A 267 -24.87 -17.86 11.09
N ASP A 268 -24.09 -18.21 10.07
CA ASP A 268 -22.73 -18.70 10.23
C ASP A 268 -21.75 -17.77 9.51
N SER A 269 -20.81 -17.21 10.26
CA SER A 269 -19.71 -16.40 9.71
C SER A 269 -20.17 -15.26 8.78
N GLY A 270 -21.34 -14.68 9.08
CA GLY A 270 -21.93 -13.59 8.30
C GLY A 270 -22.76 -14.04 7.09
N ARG A 271 -22.96 -15.35 6.88
CA ARG A 271 -23.79 -15.92 5.83
C ARG A 271 -24.99 -16.66 6.43
N CYS A 272 -26.11 -16.62 5.74
CA CYS A 272 -27.29 -17.38 6.10
C CYS A 272 -27.19 -18.76 5.48
N VAL A 273 -26.87 -19.75 6.32
CA VAL A 273 -26.74 -21.15 5.93
C VAL A 273 -27.92 -21.94 6.46
N CYS A 274 -28.40 -22.90 5.67
CA CYS A 274 -29.37 -23.87 6.17
C CYS A 274 -28.67 -24.92 7.04
N GLU A 275 -27.56 -25.48 6.54
CA GLU A 275 -26.71 -26.47 7.22
C GLU A 275 -26.56 -26.20 8.72
N ASP A 276 -26.95 -27.18 9.55
CA ASP A 276 -26.87 -27.08 11.00
C ASP A 276 -25.47 -27.43 11.55
N ALA A 277 -25.33 -27.50 12.87
CA ALA A 277 -24.02 -27.71 13.50
C ALA A 277 -23.47 -29.14 13.38
N PHE A 278 -24.29 -30.07 12.91
CA PHE A 278 -24.01 -31.49 12.83
C PHE A 278 -23.53 -31.93 11.44
N GLU A 279 -23.72 -31.08 10.44
CA GLU A 279 -23.30 -31.34 9.06
C GLU A 279 -21.77 -31.52 8.92
N TYR A 280 -21.29 -32.40 8.05
CA TYR A 280 -22.06 -33.26 7.13
C TYR A 280 -22.47 -34.55 7.83
N ASN A 281 -23.75 -34.85 8.00
CA ASN A 281 -24.24 -36.06 8.67
C ASN A 281 -25.23 -36.88 7.83
N ASP A 282 -25.10 -36.80 6.51
CA ASP A 282 -25.94 -37.47 5.51
C ASP A 282 -25.71 -38.98 5.33
N THR A 283 -24.58 -39.49 5.82
CA THR A 283 -24.14 -40.86 5.51
C THR A 283 -23.79 -41.69 6.73
N PHE A 284 -23.89 -43.01 6.60
CA PHE A 284 -23.55 -43.97 7.67
C PHE A 284 -22.09 -43.91 8.14
N ASP A 285 -21.20 -43.22 7.41
CA ASP A 285 -19.82 -43.01 7.82
C ASP A 285 -19.61 -41.65 8.52
N GLU A 286 -20.62 -40.77 8.51
CA GLU A 286 -20.53 -39.37 8.90
C GLU A 286 -21.51 -38.98 10.03
N PHE A 287 -21.96 -39.95 10.82
CA PHE A 287 -22.83 -39.71 11.97
C PHE A 287 -22.34 -38.57 12.88
N ALA A 288 -23.26 -37.68 13.25
CA ALA A 288 -23.01 -36.70 14.27
C ALA A 288 -23.07 -37.32 15.68
N LEU A 289 -21.92 -37.35 16.38
CA LEU A 289 -21.86 -37.81 17.77
C LEU A 289 -22.54 -36.80 18.70
N VAL A 290 -23.76 -37.13 19.12
CA VAL A 290 -24.60 -36.27 19.97
C VAL A 290 -24.28 -36.46 21.44
N CYS A 291 -23.96 -37.69 21.84
CA CYS A 291 -23.77 -38.03 23.24
C CYS A 291 -22.82 -39.23 23.38
N GLY A 292 -21.83 -39.14 24.27
CA GLY A 292 -20.80 -40.18 24.42
C GLY A 292 -19.45 -39.65 24.90
N GLY A 293 -18.41 -40.48 24.84
CA GLY A 293 -17.06 -40.19 25.35
C GLY A 293 -16.34 -39.01 24.67
N GLY A 294 -16.89 -38.50 23.56
CA GLY A 294 -16.37 -37.35 22.80
C GLY A 294 -17.36 -36.20 22.59
N ALA A 295 -18.64 -36.35 22.95
CA ALA A 295 -19.61 -35.27 22.83
C ALA A 295 -19.39 -34.26 23.96
N GLY A 296 -19.18 -32.99 23.63
CA GLY A 296 -18.73 -31.91 24.54
C GLY A 296 -19.69 -31.50 25.68
N GLY A 297 -20.23 -32.45 26.44
CA GLY A 297 -20.93 -32.20 27.71
C GLY A 297 -22.23 -32.98 27.95
N VAL A 298 -22.76 -33.70 26.95
CA VAL A 298 -23.99 -34.50 27.11
C VAL A 298 -23.63 -35.90 27.60
N ASN A 299 -24.14 -36.28 28.78
CA ASN A 299 -23.86 -37.57 29.40
C ASN A 299 -25.12 -38.47 29.36
N CYS A 300 -25.08 -39.49 28.50
CA CYS A 300 -26.08 -40.56 28.36
C CYS A 300 -25.55 -41.90 28.90
N MET A 301 -24.46 -41.87 29.68
CA MET A 301 -23.91 -43.03 30.40
C MET A 301 -24.68 -43.27 31.70
N GLN A 302 -26.00 -43.32 31.61
CA GLN A 302 -26.94 -43.55 32.70
C GLN A 302 -28.15 -44.35 32.17
N ASP A 303 -28.93 -44.98 33.06
CA ASP A 303 -30.09 -45.78 32.64
C ASP A 303 -31.22 -44.94 31.99
N ALA A 304 -31.34 -43.68 32.40
CA ALA A 304 -32.29 -42.73 31.86
C ALA A 304 -31.62 -41.39 31.60
N TRP A 305 -31.97 -40.78 30.48
CA TRP A 305 -31.42 -39.52 30.01
C TRP A 305 -32.34 -38.96 28.92
N SER A 306 -32.18 -37.68 28.62
CA SER A 306 -32.88 -37.05 27.51
C SER A 306 -31.96 -36.04 26.85
N VAL A 307 -31.92 -36.07 25.53
CA VAL A 307 -31.22 -35.11 24.68
C VAL A 307 -32.25 -34.46 23.76
N ASP A 308 -32.08 -33.17 23.51
CA ASP A 308 -32.95 -32.35 22.67
C ASP A 308 -32.05 -31.48 21.78
N LEU A 309 -32.15 -31.70 20.48
CA LEU A 309 -31.29 -31.16 19.43
C LEU A 309 -32.10 -30.21 18.55
N GLN A 310 -31.43 -29.22 17.98
CA GLN A 310 -31.97 -28.38 16.91
C GLN A 310 -31.18 -28.69 15.65
N ALA A 311 -31.89 -29.00 14.57
CA ALA A 311 -31.33 -29.45 13.32
C ALA A 311 -32.18 -28.95 12.14
N SER A 312 -31.72 -29.16 10.92
CA SER A 312 -32.43 -28.72 9.72
C SER A 312 -32.18 -29.62 8.53
N LEU A 313 -33.26 -29.97 7.83
CA LEU A 313 -33.13 -30.57 6.51
C LEU A 313 -33.02 -29.46 5.46
N HIS A 314 -32.05 -29.53 4.56
CA HIS A 314 -31.75 -28.56 3.52
C HIS A 314 -32.17 -29.01 2.11
N SER A 315 -32.56 -30.27 1.93
CA SER A 315 -33.15 -30.77 0.67
C SER A 315 -34.05 -32.00 0.87
N ASP A 316 -34.66 -32.49 -0.20
CA ASP A 316 -35.44 -33.74 -0.19
C ASP A 316 -34.58 -35.01 -0.11
N ASP A 317 -33.30 -34.91 -0.47
CA ASP A 317 -32.30 -35.98 -0.34
C ASP A 317 -31.46 -35.89 0.94
N ASP A 318 -31.72 -34.90 1.80
CA ASP A 318 -31.00 -34.69 3.06
C ASP A 318 -31.51 -35.68 4.13
N VAL A 319 -30.54 -36.33 4.78
CA VAL A 319 -30.77 -37.35 5.79
C VAL A 319 -29.88 -37.11 7.00
N ASP A 320 -30.45 -36.55 8.06
CA ASP A 320 -29.74 -36.28 9.29
C ASP A 320 -29.49 -37.56 10.12
N LEU A 321 -28.23 -37.98 10.25
CA LEU A 321 -27.84 -39.16 11.03
C LEU A 321 -27.08 -38.81 12.33
N TYR A 322 -27.59 -39.32 13.45
CA TYR A 322 -27.06 -39.09 14.79
C TYR A 322 -26.62 -40.38 15.47
N LEU A 323 -25.51 -40.29 16.20
CA LEU A 323 -24.95 -41.39 17.00
C LEU A 323 -24.91 -41.03 18.48
N LEU A 324 -25.34 -41.97 19.32
CA LEU A 324 -25.24 -41.87 20.78
C LEU A 324 -24.56 -43.13 21.34
N GLU A 325 -23.55 -42.93 22.17
CA GLU A 325 -22.91 -43.97 22.97
C GLU A 325 -23.57 -44.02 24.35
N VAL A 326 -24.19 -45.15 24.68
CA VAL A 326 -25.00 -45.28 25.90
C VAL A 326 -24.61 -46.52 26.68
N LEU A 327 -24.87 -46.51 27.99
CA LEU A 327 -24.78 -47.75 28.77
C LEU A 327 -25.87 -48.72 28.31
N ASP A 328 -25.47 -49.96 27.99
CA ASP A 328 -26.41 -51.05 27.75
C ASP A 328 -27.26 -51.28 29.01
N SER A 329 -28.56 -51.20 28.80
CA SER A 329 -29.58 -51.31 29.84
C SER A 329 -30.89 -51.69 29.18
N ALA A 330 -31.64 -52.61 29.78
CA ALA A 330 -32.87 -53.15 29.22
C ALA A 330 -34.06 -52.19 29.40
N THR A 331 -33.91 -50.95 28.93
CA THR A 331 -34.96 -49.93 28.98
C THR A 331 -35.28 -49.35 27.60
N PRO A 332 -36.51 -48.84 27.41
CA PRO A 332 -36.94 -48.20 26.18
C PRO A 332 -36.19 -46.91 25.88
N ILE A 333 -35.93 -46.71 24.59
CA ILE A 333 -35.53 -45.43 24.01
C ILE A 333 -36.65 -44.95 23.11
N LEU A 334 -36.92 -43.64 23.14
CA LEU A 334 -37.83 -42.96 22.24
C LEU A 334 -37.08 -41.85 21.51
N ALA A 335 -37.27 -41.74 20.20
CA ALA A 335 -36.86 -40.61 19.39
C ALA A 335 -38.10 -39.91 18.85
N GLN A 336 -38.14 -38.58 18.91
CA GLN A 336 -39.24 -37.75 18.42
C GLN A 336 -38.69 -36.52 17.70
N ALA A 337 -38.97 -36.42 16.40
CA ALA A 337 -38.81 -35.20 15.63
C ALA A 337 -40.05 -34.30 15.79
N TYR A 338 -39.90 -32.99 15.88
CA TYR A 338 -41.05 -32.07 16.01
C TYR A 338 -40.71 -30.65 15.56
N ASN A 339 -41.73 -29.80 15.47
CA ASN A 339 -41.65 -28.38 15.11
C ASN A 339 -41.14 -28.05 13.71
N GLY A 340 -40.91 -29.03 12.83
CA GLY A 340 -40.64 -28.73 11.43
C GLY A 340 -41.88 -28.79 10.54
N ARG A 341 -41.72 -28.35 9.30
CA ARG A 341 -42.76 -28.12 8.29
C ARG A 341 -43.01 -29.31 7.38
N SER A 342 -41.97 -30.10 7.10
CA SER A 342 -42.06 -31.32 6.28
C SER A 342 -42.72 -32.45 7.06
N GLU A 343 -43.35 -33.38 6.34
CA GLU A 343 -43.59 -34.73 6.87
C GLU A 343 -42.24 -35.45 6.97
N ARG A 344 -41.96 -36.12 8.09
CA ARG A 344 -40.67 -36.79 8.32
C ARG A 344 -40.83 -38.29 8.49
N VAL A 345 -39.74 -38.99 8.24
CA VAL A 345 -39.54 -40.36 8.70
C VAL A 345 -38.45 -40.31 9.75
N VAL A 346 -38.74 -40.89 10.92
CA VAL A 346 -37.76 -41.09 11.97
C VAL A 346 -37.45 -42.57 12.04
N TYR A 347 -36.17 -42.90 12.04
CA TYR A 347 -35.73 -44.27 12.19
C TYR A 347 -34.64 -44.39 13.25
N MET A 348 -34.65 -45.52 13.96
CA MET A 348 -33.76 -45.74 15.08
C MET A 348 -33.38 -47.21 15.18
N THR A 349 -32.13 -47.48 15.51
CA THR A 349 -31.66 -48.81 15.89
C THR A 349 -30.81 -48.75 17.15
N TYR A 350 -30.58 -49.92 17.74
CA TYR A 350 -29.65 -50.10 18.84
C TYR A 350 -28.68 -51.23 18.49
N LEU A 351 -27.39 -50.92 18.54
CA LEU A 351 -26.31 -51.88 18.40
C LEU A 351 -25.77 -52.22 19.79
N CYS A 352 -25.76 -53.50 20.09
CA CYS A 352 -25.14 -54.06 21.27
C CYS A 352 -23.63 -53.77 21.29
N PRO A 353 -22.96 -53.89 22.45
CA PRO A 353 -21.52 -53.73 22.56
C PRO A 353 -20.69 -54.66 21.66
N ASP A 354 -21.26 -55.78 21.20
CA ASP A 354 -20.66 -56.73 20.28
C ASP A 354 -20.93 -56.40 18.80
N GLY A 355 -21.65 -55.31 18.52
CA GLY A 355 -22.00 -54.82 17.19
C GLY A 355 -23.26 -55.44 16.59
N PHE A 356 -23.91 -56.40 17.25
CA PHE A 356 -25.16 -56.97 16.76
C PHE A 356 -26.35 -56.06 17.07
N VAL A 357 -27.39 -56.12 16.24
CA VAL A 357 -28.62 -55.38 16.48
C VAL A 357 -29.32 -55.92 17.74
N GLY A 358 -29.42 -55.08 18.76
CA GLY A 358 -30.08 -55.35 20.04
C GLY A 358 -31.47 -54.74 20.13
N MET A 359 -32.16 -54.58 19.00
CA MET A 359 -33.47 -53.93 18.93
C MET A 359 -34.58 -54.94 19.19
N ALA A 360 -35.46 -54.64 20.15
CA ALA A 360 -36.70 -55.39 20.40
C ALA A 360 -37.90 -54.44 20.48
N GLY A 361 -39.10 -54.96 20.20
CA GLY A 361 -40.35 -54.22 20.46
C GLY A 361 -40.53 -52.94 19.64
N CYS A 362 -40.04 -52.86 18.40
CA CYS A 362 -40.21 -51.68 17.55
C CYS A 362 -41.66 -51.14 17.54
N SER A 363 -41.82 -49.84 17.79
CA SER A 363 -43.14 -49.17 17.79
C SER A 363 -43.69 -48.83 16.40
N GLY A 364 -42.87 -48.96 15.36
CA GLY A 364 -43.23 -48.73 13.96
C GLY A 364 -42.95 -49.95 13.09
N ASP A 365 -42.50 -49.72 11.86
CA ASP A 365 -42.15 -50.77 10.90
C ASP A 365 -40.66 -51.09 10.96
N VAL A 366 -40.32 -52.38 10.95
CA VAL A 366 -38.92 -52.82 10.88
C VAL A 366 -38.46 -52.84 9.42
N GLN A 367 -37.42 -52.08 9.12
CA GLN A 367 -36.76 -52.05 7.82
C GLN A 367 -35.30 -52.47 7.96
N THR A 368 -34.68 -52.94 6.88
CA THR A 368 -33.28 -53.37 6.89
C THR A 368 -32.51 -52.55 5.86
N GLU A 369 -31.54 -51.78 6.33
CA GLU A 369 -30.67 -50.96 5.50
C GLU A 369 -29.21 -51.33 5.74
N GLN A 370 -28.48 -51.59 4.66
CA GLN A 370 -27.08 -52.05 4.69
C GLN A 370 -26.81 -53.24 5.64
N GLY A 371 -27.83 -54.07 5.89
CA GLY A 371 -27.74 -55.23 6.80
C GLY A 371 -27.99 -54.92 8.28
N ILE A 372 -28.40 -53.70 8.61
CA ILE A 372 -28.79 -53.27 9.95
C ILE A 372 -30.31 -53.10 9.99
N GLU A 373 -30.97 -53.64 11.00
CA GLU A 373 -32.42 -53.45 11.20
C GLU A 373 -32.69 -52.12 11.91
N PHE A 374 -33.59 -51.32 11.36
CA PHE A 374 -34.07 -50.07 11.92
C PHE A 374 -35.57 -50.17 12.22
N CYS A 375 -35.98 -49.60 13.35
CA CYS A 375 -37.38 -49.30 13.60
C CYS A 375 -37.68 -47.95 12.95
N THR A 376 -38.66 -47.90 12.06
CA THR A 376 -38.99 -46.74 11.23
C THR A 376 -40.43 -46.30 11.49
N SER A 377 -40.69 -45.00 11.47
CA SER A 377 -42.03 -44.44 11.70
C SER A 377 -42.23 -43.15 10.91
N SER A 378 -43.42 -43.00 10.33
CA SER A 378 -43.87 -41.75 9.69
C SER A 378 -44.59 -40.80 10.65
N ASP A 379 -44.78 -41.18 11.91
CA ASP A 379 -45.55 -40.41 12.91
C ASP A 379 -44.64 -39.52 13.79
N ASP A 380 -43.57 -38.98 13.19
CA ASP A 380 -42.57 -38.11 13.84
C ASP A 380 -41.89 -38.72 15.09
N SER A 381 -42.20 -39.97 15.44
CA SER A 381 -41.77 -40.61 16.67
C SER A 381 -41.60 -42.12 16.51
N VAL A 382 -40.55 -42.66 17.13
CA VAL A 382 -40.23 -44.08 17.11
C VAL A 382 -39.65 -44.51 18.45
N GLY A 383 -39.97 -45.72 18.88
CA GLY A 383 -39.52 -46.31 20.14
C GLY A 383 -39.03 -47.74 19.95
N ILE A 384 -37.96 -48.08 20.68
CA ILE A 384 -37.39 -49.43 20.73
C ILE A 384 -37.09 -49.83 22.16
N LEU A 385 -37.08 -51.13 22.43
CA LEU A 385 -36.57 -51.72 23.65
C LEU A 385 -35.17 -52.26 23.37
N ARG A 386 -34.19 -51.86 24.19
CA ARG A 386 -32.84 -52.40 24.13
C ARG A 386 -32.79 -53.81 24.69
N LYS A 387 -32.21 -54.74 23.94
CA LYS A 387 -32.08 -56.15 24.33
C LYS A 387 -30.87 -56.81 23.67
N CYS A 388 -29.80 -56.98 24.45
CA CYS A 388 -28.64 -57.78 24.07
C CYS A 388 -28.70 -59.18 24.70
N ASP A 389 -28.18 -60.19 23.99
CA ASP A 389 -28.10 -61.57 24.50
C ASP A 389 -27.04 -61.72 25.61
N SER A 390 -26.08 -60.81 25.68
CA SER A 390 -25.03 -60.80 26.70
C SER A 390 -25.41 -59.92 27.90
N SER A 391 -25.35 -60.50 29.10
CA SER A 391 -25.87 -59.90 30.35
C SER A 391 -24.94 -58.86 31.00
N ALA A 392 -24.12 -58.14 30.24
CA ALA A 392 -23.14 -57.20 30.81
C ALA A 392 -23.70 -55.77 30.84
N SER A 393 -24.54 -55.48 31.84
CA SER A 393 -25.25 -54.22 32.10
C SER A 393 -24.35 -53.01 32.47
N SER A 394 -23.20 -52.89 31.81
CA SER A 394 -22.20 -51.85 32.05
C SER A 394 -21.27 -51.62 30.85
N GLN A 395 -21.56 -52.25 29.72
CA GLN A 395 -20.85 -52.02 28.47
C GLN A 395 -21.51 -50.90 27.67
N VAL A 396 -20.76 -50.32 26.74
CA VAL A 396 -21.25 -49.23 25.88
C VAL A 396 -21.88 -49.86 24.64
N GLY A 397 -23.15 -49.55 24.41
CA GLY A 397 -23.82 -49.80 23.14
C GLY A 397 -24.02 -48.51 22.36
N THR A 398 -24.49 -48.63 21.12
CA THR A 398 -24.64 -47.50 20.21
C THR A 398 -26.09 -47.39 19.77
N ILE A 399 -26.64 -46.18 19.84
CA ILE A 399 -27.92 -45.84 19.22
C ILE A 399 -27.61 -45.05 17.96
N LEU A 400 -28.24 -45.43 16.86
CA LEU A 400 -28.24 -44.64 15.64
C LEU A 400 -29.68 -44.14 15.43
N VAL A 401 -29.82 -42.85 15.21
CA VAL A 401 -31.10 -42.20 14.92
C VAL A 401 -30.95 -41.45 13.61
N GLY A 402 -31.88 -41.63 12.69
CA GLY A 402 -31.96 -40.87 11.46
C GLY A 402 -33.27 -40.11 11.35
N VAL A 403 -33.21 -38.94 10.74
CA VAL A 403 -34.37 -38.13 10.38
C VAL A 403 -34.25 -37.74 8.92
N GLU A 404 -35.27 -38.04 8.13
CA GLU A 404 -35.34 -37.65 6.73
C GLU A 404 -36.70 -37.04 6.43
N SER A 405 -36.80 -36.30 5.32
CA SER A 405 -38.08 -35.79 4.84
C SER A 405 -38.79 -36.82 3.97
N LYS A 406 -40.09 -37.02 4.21
CA LYS A 406 -40.97 -37.74 3.29
C LYS A 406 -41.48 -36.83 2.18
N GLU A 407 -41.76 -35.58 2.53
CA GLU A 407 -42.12 -34.51 1.62
C GLU A 407 -41.43 -33.24 2.11
N PHE A 408 -40.31 -32.89 1.48
CA PHE A 408 -39.57 -31.67 1.80
C PHE A 408 -40.40 -30.43 1.49
N ARG A 409 -40.55 -29.53 2.47
CA ARG A 409 -41.32 -28.29 2.35
C ARG A 409 -40.50 -27.07 2.73
N GLY A 410 -40.09 -26.31 1.71
CA GLY A 410 -39.37 -25.05 1.86
C GLY A 410 -37.98 -25.11 1.23
N ASP A 411 -37.13 -24.17 1.60
CA ASP A 411 -35.70 -24.16 1.21
C ASP A 411 -34.80 -24.58 2.39
N CYS A 412 -35.36 -24.65 3.60
CA CYS A 412 -34.73 -25.10 4.83
C CYS A 412 -35.81 -25.51 5.83
N ASP A 413 -35.81 -26.75 6.28
CA ASP A 413 -36.80 -27.30 7.21
C ASP A 413 -36.18 -27.56 8.58
N ALA A 414 -36.14 -26.52 9.41
CA ALA A 414 -35.71 -26.68 10.79
C ALA A 414 -36.67 -27.57 11.59
N TYR A 415 -36.11 -28.47 12.37
CA TYR A 415 -36.84 -29.33 13.29
C TYR A 415 -36.08 -29.48 14.61
N ARG A 416 -36.72 -30.13 15.57
CA ARG A 416 -36.12 -30.53 16.83
C ARG A 416 -36.18 -32.03 16.98
N LEU A 417 -35.10 -32.64 17.44
CA LEU A 417 -35.04 -34.07 17.72
C LEU A 417 -34.84 -34.30 19.21
N LYS A 418 -35.81 -34.95 19.84
CA LYS A 418 -35.73 -35.35 21.24
C LYS A 418 -35.54 -36.87 21.33
N ILE A 419 -34.44 -37.29 21.96
CA ILE A 419 -34.13 -38.69 22.20
C ILE A 419 -34.12 -38.92 23.71
N THR A 420 -34.87 -39.90 24.19
CA THR A 420 -35.09 -40.14 25.63
C THR A 420 -34.97 -41.62 25.95
N ALA A 421 -34.10 -41.97 26.90
CA ALA A 421 -34.13 -43.27 27.56
C ALA A 421 -34.95 -43.17 28.85
N THR A 422 -35.88 -44.10 29.07
CA THR A 422 -36.77 -44.11 30.24
C THR A 422 -36.42 -45.24 31.20
N TYR A 423 -36.98 -45.22 32.42
CA TYR A 423 -36.85 -46.32 33.40
C TYR A 423 -37.91 -47.43 33.21
N GLY A 424 -38.82 -47.29 32.26
CA GLY A 424 -39.88 -48.28 32.02
C GLY A 424 -39.34 -49.59 31.46
N GLN A 425 -40.18 -50.63 31.45
CA GLN A 425 -39.91 -51.87 30.67
C GLN A 425 -40.77 -51.96 29.41
N GLU A 426 -41.72 -51.04 29.26
CA GLU A 426 -42.64 -51.00 28.13
C GLU A 426 -42.43 -49.68 27.37
N ILE A 427 -42.48 -49.76 26.05
CA ILE A 427 -42.43 -48.57 25.20
C ILE A 427 -43.76 -47.84 25.37
N PRO A 428 -43.75 -46.55 25.74
CA PRO A 428 -44.96 -45.75 25.82
C PRO A 428 -45.76 -45.79 24.51
N SER A 429 -47.08 -45.92 24.60
CA SER A 429 -47.96 -45.76 23.45
C SER A 429 -47.98 -44.28 23.03
N PHE A 430 -47.68 -44.01 21.77
CA PHE A 430 -47.71 -42.68 21.17
C PHE A 430 -49.13 -42.29 20.74
#